data_AF-A0A7S1K565-F1
#
_entry.id   AF-A0A7S1K565-F1
#
_cell.length_a   1.000
_cell.length_b   1.000
_cell.length_c   1.000
_cell.angle_alpha   90.00
_cell.angle_beta   90.00
_cell.angle_gamma   90.00
#
_symmetry.space_group_name_H-M   'P 1'
#
loop_
_entity.id
_entity.type
_entity.pdbx_description
1 polymer ?
#
loop_
_entity_poly.entity_id
_entity_poly.type
_entity_poly.pdbx_seq_one_letter_code
_entity_poly.pdbx_strand_id
1 'polypeptide(L)'
;FEWILRQITGQCELERLSKTFDPVRVEESLRASRQLHDVAQKLLISKKEEDLQQMVDEVLRIKGARDPQGFRIGLQRNCQALRNVTRASYLITDRCHVGYSSDNADHEALLDELWRLLKPGVQRSGRVTKEWEELGFQGPDPATDFRGLGILGLENLVFFARRHPSVARKLMVEAGKHPKYWYFFAVTGLNITGWMREWL
;
A
#
# COMPACT_ATOMS: atom_id res chain seq x y z
N PHE A 1 -23.85 16.44 -19.65
CA PHE A 1 -23.80 17.17 -18.36
C PHE A 1 -22.59 18.10 -18.30
N GLU A 2 -21.36 17.59 -18.49
CA GLU A 2 -20.10 18.37 -18.42
C GLU A 2 -20.03 19.61 -19.35
N TRP A 3 -20.57 19.52 -20.57
CA TRP A 3 -20.62 20.66 -21.49
C TRP A 3 -21.50 21.81 -20.96
N ILE A 4 -22.65 21.49 -20.37
CA ILE A 4 -23.58 22.47 -19.78
C ILE A 4 -22.91 23.16 -18.58
N LEU A 5 -22.26 22.39 -17.71
CA LEU A 5 -21.52 22.94 -16.57
C LEU A 5 -20.40 23.88 -17.01
N ARG A 6 -19.72 23.60 -18.13
CA ARG A 6 -18.70 24.51 -18.68
C ARG A 6 -19.31 25.83 -19.14
N GLN A 7 -20.47 25.82 -19.79
CA GLN A 7 -21.15 27.04 -20.20
C GLN A 7 -21.61 27.89 -19.01
N ILE A 8 -22.07 27.24 -17.92
CA ILE A 8 -22.54 27.94 -16.72
C ILE A 8 -21.38 28.47 -15.86
N THR A 9 -20.35 27.65 -15.64
CA THR A 9 -19.28 27.95 -14.67
C THR A 9 -18.06 28.61 -15.32
N GLY A 10 -17.90 28.47 -16.63
CA GLY A 10 -16.66 28.82 -17.36
C GLY A 10 -15.48 27.88 -17.08
N GLN A 11 -15.65 26.89 -16.20
CA GLN A 11 -14.58 25.99 -15.77
C GLN A 11 -14.56 24.72 -16.62
N CYS A 12 -13.38 24.14 -16.83
CA CYS A 12 -13.30 22.78 -17.36
C CYS A 12 -13.64 21.74 -16.28
N GLU A 13 -13.92 20.50 -16.68
CA GLU A 13 -14.23 19.40 -15.75
C GLU A 13 -13.12 19.18 -14.73
N LEU A 14 -11.87 19.08 -15.20
CA LEU A 14 -10.70 18.90 -14.33
C LEU A 14 -10.52 20.04 -13.34
N GLU A 15 -10.81 21.29 -13.73
CA GLU A 15 -10.77 22.44 -12.82
C GLU A 15 -11.84 22.31 -11.72
N ARG A 16 -13.04 21.82 -12.05
CA ARG A 16 -14.08 21.55 -11.04
C ARG A 16 -13.68 20.43 -10.09
N LEU A 17 -13.18 19.30 -10.63
CA LEU A 17 -12.75 18.15 -9.83
C LEU A 17 -11.57 18.49 -8.89
N SER A 18 -10.68 19.36 -9.35
CA SER A 18 -9.49 19.77 -8.58
C SER A 18 -9.80 20.60 -7.34
N LYS A 19 -11.02 21.17 -7.23
CA LYS A 19 -11.45 21.87 -6.01
C LYS A 19 -11.59 20.92 -4.82
N THR A 20 -11.91 19.65 -5.09
CA THR A 20 -12.01 18.60 -4.08
C THR A 20 -10.76 17.71 -4.09
N PHE A 21 -10.60 16.91 -3.04
CA PHE A 21 -9.62 15.83 -3.04
C PHE A 21 -10.32 14.57 -3.52
N ASP A 22 -10.24 14.32 -4.82
CA ASP A 22 -10.82 13.16 -5.49
C ASP A 22 -9.85 12.66 -6.59
N PRO A 23 -8.77 11.97 -6.19
CA PRO A 23 -7.74 11.54 -7.13
C PRO A 23 -8.28 10.59 -8.20
N VAL A 24 -9.24 9.73 -7.83
CA VAL A 24 -9.84 8.72 -8.74
C VAL A 24 -10.58 9.39 -9.88
N ARG A 25 -11.50 10.32 -9.58
CA ARG A 25 -12.24 11.02 -10.66
C ARG A 25 -11.33 11.91 -11.51
N VAL A 26 -10.27 12.47 -10.90
CA VAL A 26 -9.23 13.19 -11.66
C VAL A 26 -8.52 12.26 -12.63
N GLU A 27 -8.13 11.06 -12.20
CA GLU A 27 -7.51 10.06 -13.07
C GLU A 27 -8.43 9.65 -14.22
N GLU A 28 -9.70 9.36 -13.92
CA GLU A 28 -10.71 9.01 -14.93
C GLU A 28 -10.88 10.12 -15.98
N SER A 29 -10.98 11.37 -15.54
CA SER A 29 -11.11 12.53 -16.44
C SER A 29 -9.84 12.76 -17.28
N LEU A 30 -8.65 12.58 -16.70
CA LEU A 30 -7.38 12.63 -17.43
C LEU A 30 -7.31 11.55 -18.52
N ARG A 31 -7.66 10.30 -18.20
CA ARG A 31 -7.64 9.15 -19.13
C ARG A 31 -8.70 9.25 -20.22
N ALA A 32 -9.89 9.74 -19.91
CA ALA A 32 -10.97 9.91 -20.87
C ALA A 32 -10.71 11.05 -21.87
N SER A 33 -9.83 11.99 -21.52
CA SER A 33 -9.49 13.14 -22.36
C SER A 33 -8.56 12.77 -23.51
N ARG A 34 -9.09 12.78 -24.75
CA ARG A 34 -8.31 12.56 -25.99
C ARG A 34 -7.08 13.47 -26.14
N GLN A 35 -7.14 14.68 -25.59
CA GLN A 35 -6.04 15.66 -25.67
C GLN A 35 -4.96 15.44 -24.59
N LEU A 36 -5.23 14.63 -23.57
CA LEU A 36 -4.36 14.45 -22.41
C LEU A 36 -3.83 13.02 -22.29
N HIS A 37 -4.02 12.18 -23.30
CA HIS A 37 -3.66 10.76 -23.25
C HIS A 37 -2.18 10.55 -22.87
N ASP A 38 -1.27 11.28 -23.53
CA ASP A 38 0.18 11.18 -23.28
C ASP A 38 0.55 11.70 -21.89
N VAL A 39 -0.10 12.78 -21.44
CA VAL A 39 0.13 13.35 -20.10
C VAL A 39 -0.35 12.37 -19.02
N ALA A 40 -1.53 11.77 -19.20
CA ALA A 40 -2.10 10.80 -18.29
C ALA A 40 -1.23 9.53 -18.18
N GLN A 41 -0.68 9.04 -19.29
CA GLN A 41 0.26 7.91 -19.27
C GLN A 41 1.56 8.27 -18.54
N LYS A 42 2.17 9.41 -18.87
CA LYS A 42 3.42 9.86 -18.24
C LYS A 42 3.27 10.08 -16.74
N LEU A 43 2.10 10.57 -16.29
CA LEU A 43 1.84 10.85 -14.88
C LEU A 43 2.05 9.64 -13.98
N LEU A 44 1.63 8.46 -14.44
CA LEU A 44 1.72 7.22 -13.68
C LEU A 44 3.10 6.56 -13.76
N ILE A 45 3.82 6.79 -14.85
CA ILE A 45 5.11 6.13 -15.13
C ILE A 45 6.29 6.92 -14.57
N SER A 46 6.23 8.26 -14.58
CA SER A 46 7.36 9.07 -14.15
C SER A 46 7.58 9.06 -12.64
N LYS A 47 8.84 8.82 -12.27
CA LYS A 47 9.32 8.84 -10.87
C LYS A 47 9.88 10.18 -10.42
N LYS A 48 10.02 11.18 -11.31
CA LYS A 48 10.62 12.50 -11.00
C LYS A 48 9.56 13.52 -10.60
N GLU A 49 9.87 14.40 -9.65
CA GLU A 49 8.89 15.38 -9.15
C GLU A 49 8.74 16.57 -10.10
N GLU A 50 9.81 16.94 -10.80
CA GLU A 50 9.83 17.98 -11.82
C GLU A 50 8.86 17.65 -12.97
N ASP A 51 8.73 16.36 -13.29
CA ASP A 51 7.82 15.89 -14.32
C ASP A 51 6.35 16.11 -13.92
N LEU A 52 6.00 16.02 -12.64
CA LEU A 52 4.63 16.28 -12.19
C LEU A 52 4.24 17.75 -12.40
N GLN A 53 5.12 18.68 -12.06
CA GLN A 53 4.85 20.11 -12.24
C GLN A 53 4.64 20.44 -13.72
N GLN A 54 5.54 19.95 -14.57
CA GLN A 54 5.43 20.11 -16.03
C GLN A 54 4.14 19.52 -16.60
N MET A 55 3.71 18.36 -16.10
CA MET A 55 2.45 17.74 -16.53
C MET A 55 1.24 18.55 -16.11
N VAL A 56 1.20 19.02 -14.86
CA VAL A 56 0.12 19.90 -14.36
C VAL A 56 0.05 21.16 -15.20
N ASP A 57 1.19 21.79 -15.49
CA ASP A 57 1.30 22.95 -16.39
C ASP A 57 0.71 22.68 -17.77
N GLU A 58 1.05 21.54 -18.35
CA GLU A 58 0.57 21.14 -19.67
C GLU A 58 -0.95 20.90 -19.66
N VAL A 59 -1.50 20.28 -18.61
CA VAL A 59 -2.96 20.13 -18.46
C VAL A 59 -3.65 21.49 -18.41
N LEU A 60 -3.13 22.43 -17.62
CA LEU A 60 -3.66 23.78 -17.51
C LEU A 60 -3.64 24.50 -18.86
N ARG A 61 -2.54 24.37 -19.61
CA ARG A 61 -2.38 24.95 -20.95
C ARG A 61 -3.39 24.38 -21.95
N ILE A 62 -3.58 23.07 -21.97
CA ILE A 62 -4.48 22.39 -22.92
C ILE A 62 -5.95 22.67 -22.61
N LYS A 63 -6.34 22.64 -21.33
CA LYS A 63 -7.75 22.74 -20.95
C LYS A 63 -8.25 24.17 -20.81
N GLY A 64 -7.34 25.11 -20.53
CA GLY A 64 -7.69 26.44 -20.10
C GLY A 64 -8.31 26.43 -18.71
N ALA A 65 -8.03 27.48 -17.93
CA ALA A 65 -8.47 27.57 -16.55
C ALA A 65 -9.12 28.94 -16.31
N ARG A 66 -10.27 28.96 -15.65
CA ARG A 66 -10.84 30.21 -15.14
C ARG A 66 -10.04 30.72 -13.95
N ASP A 67 -9.65 29.81 -13.05
CA ASP A 67 -8.72 30.06 -11.94
C ASP A 67 -7.47 29.16 -12.10
N PRO A 68 -6.44 29.63 -12.81
CA PRO A 68 -5.22 28.85 -13.03
C PRO A 68 -4.50 28.48 -11.72
N GLN A 69 -4.53 29.34 -10.71
CA GLN A 69 -3.80 29.10 -9.46
C GLN A 69 -4.49 28.03 -8.63
N GLY A 70 -5.80 28.16 -8.40
CA GLY A 70 -6.58 27.16 -7.69
C GLY A 70 -6.61 25.81 -8.41
N PHE A 71 -6.74 25.83 -9.74
CA PHE A 71 -6.69 24.60 -10.54
C PHE A 71 -5.34 23.90 -10.40
N ARG A 72 -4.21 24.62 -10.51
CA ARG A 72 -2.86 24.06 -10.36
C ARG A 72 -2.70 23.34 -9.02
N ILE A 73 -2.98 24.03 -7.91
CA ILE A 73 -2.79 23.50 -6.56
C ILE A 73 -3.66 22.25 -6.37
N GLY A 74 -4.92 22.34 -6.75
CA GLY A 74 -5.88 21.23 -6.63
C GLY A 74 -5.49 20.02 -7.48
N LEU A 75 -5.12 20.25 -8.73
CA LEU A 75 -4.73 19.19 -9.67
C LEU A 75 -3.43 18.53 -9.21
N GLN A 76 -2.41 19.32 -8.84
CA GLN A 76 -1.14 18.82 -8.34
C GLN A 76 -1.33 17.92 -7.11
N ARG A 77 -2.18 18.31 -6.15
CA ARG A 77 -2.49 17.49 -4.97
C ARG A 77 -3.10 16.14 -5.35
N ASN A 78 -4.08 16.13 -6.26
CA ASN A 78 -4.74 14.89 -6.70
C ASN A 78 -3.77 14.00 -7.50
N CYS A 79 -3.02 14.57 -8.43
CA CYS A 79 -2.01 13.87 -9.22
C CYS A 79 -0.87 13.31 -8.35
N GLN A 80 -0.44 14.03 -7.32
CA GLN A 80 0.55 13.52 -6.36
C GLN A 80 0.02 12.30 -5.60
N ALA A 81 -1.24 12.33 -5.16
CA ALA A 81 -1.86 11.20 -4.49
C ALA A 81 -1.90 9.95 -5.39
N LEU A 82 -2.28 10.11 -6.67
CA LEU A 82 -2.23 9.02 -7.65
C LEU A 82 -0.82 8.43 -7.77
N ARG A 83 0.20 9.27 -7.96
CA ARG A 83 1.59 8.83 -8.06
C ARG A 83 2.06 8.08 -6.82
N ASN A 84 1.71 8.58 -5.64
CA ASN A 84 2.06 7.94 -4.38
C ASN A 84 1.44 6.55 -4.26
N VAL A 85 0.16 6.40 -4.61
CA VAL A 85 -0.55 5.10 -4.59
C VAL A 85 0.06 4.14 -5.61
N THR A 86 0.27 4.58 -6.86
CA THR A 86 0.91 3.75 -7.89
C THR A 86 2.31 3.28 -7.46
N ARG A 87 3.10 4.18 -6.88
CA ARG A 87 4.44 3.84 -6.36
C ARG A 87 4.36 2.86 -5.20
N ALA A 88 3.42 3.05 -4.27
CA ALA A 88 3.23 2.15 -3.14
C ALA A 88 2.83 0.75 -3.63
N SER A 89 1.85 0.64 -4.53
CA SER A 89 1.42 -0.64 -5.13
C SER A 89 2.57 -1.35 -5.85
N TYR A 90 3.42 -0.61 -6.59
CA TYR A 90 4.63 -1.16 -7.20
C TYR A 90 5.62 -1.70 -6.17
N LEU A 91 5.97 -0.92 -5.14
CA LEU A 91 6.93 -1.33 -4.11
C LEU A 91 6.43 -2.54 -3.31
N ILE A 92 5.13 -2.56 -2.99
CA ILE A 92 4.47 -3.68 -2.30
C ILE A 92 4.54 -4.94 -3.17
N THR A 93 4.19 -4.83 -4.45
CA THR A 93 4.25 -5.95 -5.40
C THR A 93 5.67 -6.48 -5.57
N ASP A 94 6.65 -5.59 -5.70
CA ASP A 94 8.08 -5.94 -5.80
C ASP A 94 8.55 -6.72 -4.56
N ARG A 95 8.24 -6.25 -3.36
CA ARG A 95 8.54 -6.97 -2.12
C ARG A 95 7.81 -8.31 -2.04
N CYS A 96 6.57 -8.41 -2.51
CA CYS A 96 5.86 -9.69 -2.56
C CYS A 96 6.53 -10.74 -3.44
N HIS A 97 7.19 -10.32 -4.52
CA HIS A 97 7.90 -11.22 -5.42
C HIS A 97 9.25 -11.71 -4.87
N VAL A 98 9.77 -11.05 -3.84
CA VAL A 98 10.93 -11.57 -3.10
C VAL A 98 10.46 -12.70 -2.18
N GLY A 99 10.64 -13.93 -2.65
CA GLY A 99 10.31 -15.13 -1.88
C GLY A 99 11.13 -15.22 -0.60
N TYR A 100 10.49 -15.66 0.48
CA TYR A 100 11.22 -16.04 1.69
C TYR A 100 12.15 -17.22 1.39
N SER A 101 13.34 -17.23 1.99
CA SER A 101 14.36 -18.27 1.80
C SER A 101 15.07 -18.50 3.12
N SER A 102 15.13 -19.76 3.54
CA SER A 102 15.87 -20.17 4.75
C SER A 102 17.38 -20.15 4.58
N ASP A 103 17.87 -20.11 3.34
CA ASP A 103 19.29 -19.98 3.04
C ASP A 103 19.75 -18.51 3.06
N ASN A 104 18.81 -17.57 3.16
CA ASN A 104 19.09 -16.15 3.27
C ASN A 104 19.14 -15.73 4.74
N ALA A 105 20.34 -15.37 5.21
CA ALA A 105 20.58 -14.97 6.59
C ALA A 105 19.75 -13.75 7.03
N ASP A 106 19.45 -12.80 6.14
CA ASP A 106 18.64 -11.62 6.47
C ASP A 106 17.17 -11.99 6.68
N HIS A 107 16.66 -12.94 5.89
CA HIS A 107 15.29 -13.44 6.03
C HIS A 107 15.12 -14.23 7.34
N GLU A 108 16.10 -15.07 7.69
CA GLU A 108 16.13 -15.79 8.96
C GLU A 108 16.27 -14.82 10.15
N ALA A 109 17.10 -13.78 10.03
CA ALA A 109 17.23 -12.76 11.06
C ALA A 109 15.92 -11.99 11.31
N LEU A 110 15.16 -11.68 10.26
CA LEU A 110 13.82 -11.08 10.40
C LEU A 110 12.83 -12.03 11.10
N LEU A 111 12.88 -13.32 10.77
CA LEU A 111 12.02 -14.32 11.40
C LEU A 111 12.36 -14.51 12.88
N ASP A 112 13.64 -14.50 13.23
CA ASP A 112 14.11 -14.52 14.61
C ASP A 112 13.76 -13.24 15.37
N GLU A 113 13.81 -12.08 14.72
CA GLU A 113 13.33 -10.84 15.31
C GLU A 113 11.84 -10.90 15.64
N LEU A 114 11.01 -11.38 14.70
CA LEU A 114 9.58 -11.56 14.94
C LEU A 114 9.33 -12.39 16.20
N TRP A 115 10.03 -13.52 16.32
CA TRP A 115 9.93 -14.37 17.50
C TRP A 115 10.28 -13.61 18.78
N ARG A 116 11.44 -12.94 18.83
CA ARG A 116 11.89 -12.21 20.02
C ARG A 116 10.94 -11.09 20.43
N LEU A 117 10.31 -10.42 19.46
CA LEU A 117 9.35 -9.34 19.72
C LEU A 117 8.05 -9.88 20.36
N LEU A 118 7.59 -11.03 19.89
CA LEU A 118 6.31 -11.64 20.31
C LEU A 118 6.45 -12.52 21.56
N LYS A 119 7.60 -13.19 21.73
CA LYS A 119 7.94 -14.03 22.89
C LYS A 119 9.29 -13.60 23.51
N PRO A 120 9.34 -12.43 24.16
CA PRO A 120 10.58 -11.95 24.78
C PRO A 120 11.06 -12.90 25.87
N GLY A 121 12.36 -13.20 25.86
CA GLY A 121 13.01 -14.05 26.87
C GLY A 121 12.82 -15.56 26.68
N VAL A 122 12.10 -16.00 25.64
CA VAL A 122 11.92 -17.41 25.32
C VAL A 122 12.75 -17.74 24.08
N GLN A 123 13.66 -18.72 24.19
CA GLN A 123 14.37 -19.25 23.04
C GLN A 123 13.56 -20.39 22.42
N ARG A 124 13.41 -20.39 21.09
CA ARG A 124 12.86 -21.55 20.37
C ARG A 124 13.80 -22.73 20.49
N SER A 125 13.25 -23.94 20.50
CA SER A 125 14.02 -25.18 20.43
C SER A 125 14.72 -25.42 19.08
N GLY A 126 14.27 -24.76 18.02
CA GLY A 126 14.88 -24.85 16.69
C GLY A 126 14.24 -23.90 15.68
N ARG A 127 14.74 -23.97 14.45
CA ARG A 127 14.17 -23.22 13.31
C ARG A 127 12.86 -23.85 12.81
N VAL A 128 12.80 -25.17 12.71
CA VAL A 128 11.57 -25.91 12.41
C VAL A 128 11.07 -26.54 13.71
N THR A 129 9.94 -26.05 14.22
CA THR A 129 9.41 -26.42 15.54
C THR A 129 7.92 -26.11 15.63
N LYS A 130 7.15 -26.93 16.34
CA LYS A 130 5.71 -26.67 16.58
C LYS A 130 5.43 -25.39 17.36
N GLU A 131 6.44 -24.84 18.03
CA GLU A 131 6.33 -23.59 18.79
C GLU A 131 5.90 -22.38 17.91
N TRP A 132 6.08 -22.47 16.59
CA TRP A 132 5.57 -21.47 15.64
C TRP A 132 4.05 -21.38 15.58
N GLU A 133 3.36 -22.50 15.81
CA GLU A 133 1.90 -22.55 15.88
C GLU A 133 1.38 -21.67 17.04
N GLU A 134 2.18 -21.48 18.09
CA GLU A 134 1.84 -20.58 19.21
C GLU A 134 1.84 -19.10 18.81
N LEU A 135 2.56 -18.71 17.75
CA LEU A 135 2.46 -17.38 17.15
C LEU A 135 1.35 -17.31 16.09
N GLY A 136 0.67 -18.42 15.83
CA GLY A 136 -0.40 -18.54 14.85
C GLY A 136 0.09 -18.74 13.41
N PHE A 137 1.23 -19.40 13.19
CA PHE A 137 1.59 -19.97 11.89
C PHE A 137 0.87 -21.32 11.67
N GLN A 138 0.71 -21.77 10.42
CA GLN A 138 -0.06 -22.98 10.11
C GLN A 138 0.66 -24.29 10.46
N GLY A 139 1.97 -24.26 10.67
CA GLY A 139 2.75 -25.45 10.96
C GLY A 139 4.13 -25.14 11.53
N PRO A 140 5.00 -26.15 11.60
CA PRO A 140 6.29 -26.03 12.27
C PRO A 140 7.34 -25.23 11.48
N ASP A 141 7.04 -24.86 10.24
CA ASP A 141 7.90 -24.01 9.42
C ASP A 141 7.13 -22.83 8.81
N PRO A 142 7.34 -21.61 9.33
CA PRO A 142 6.74 -20.37 8.83
C PRO A 142 7.02 -20.08 7.35
N ALA A 143 8.08 -20.66 6.77
CA ALA A 143 8.41 -20.46 5.36
C ALA A 143 7.23 -20.80 4.43
N THR A 144 6.43 -21.79 4.84
CA THR A 144 5.28 -22.28 4.05
C THR A 144 4.11 -21.28 4.01
N ASP A 145 3.98 -20.43 5.02
CA ASP A 145 2.92 -19.42 5.13
C ASP A 145 3.21 -18.19 4.24
N PHE A 146 4.49 -17.92 3.92
CA PHE A 146 4.87 -16.73 3.15
C PHE A 146 4.74 -16.88 1.62
N ARG A 147 4.32 -18.04 1.10
CA ARG A 147 4.32 -18.32 -0.35
C ARG A 147 3.55 -17.30 -1.21
N GLY A 148 2.46 -16.74 -0.70
CA GLY A 148 1.62 -15.77 -1.45
C GLY A 148 2.03 -14.30 -1.31
N LEU A 149 2.78 -13.96 -0.25
CA LEU A 149 3.15 -12.58 0.09
C LEU A 149 4.66 -12.34 0.10
N GLY A 150 5.46 -13.38 -0.09
CA GLY A 150 6.91 -13.32 0.01
C GLY A 150 7.37 -12.73 1.35
N ILE A 151 8.50 -12.03 1.29
CA ILE A 151 9.12 -11.37 2.44
C ILE A 151 8.25 -10.24 3.01
N LEU A 152 7.38 -9.61 2.19
CA LEU A 152 6.48 -8.53 2.65
C LEU A 152 5.62 -8.99 3.84
N GLY A 153 5.12 -10.22 3.79
CA GLY A 153 4.29 -10.78 4.87
C GLY A 153 5.04 -10.81 6.21
N LEU A 154 6.31 -11.25 6.19
CA LEU A 154 7.17 -11.25 7.36
C LEU A 154 7.52 -9.83 7.81
N GLU A 155 7.87 -8.95 6.88
CA GLU A 155 8.20 -7.54 7.19
C GLU A 155 7.05 -6.81 7.87
N ASN A 156 5.82 -7.02 7.43
CA ASN A 156 4.65 -6.40 8.03
C ASN A 156 4.36 -6.94 9.44
N LEU A 157 4.50 -8.25 9.66
CA LEU A 157 4.38 -8.84 11.00
C LEU A 157 5.43 -8.27 11.95
N VAL A 158 6.69 -8.21 11.51
CA VAL A 158 7.80 -7.62 12.28
C VAL A 158 7.54 -6.15 12.55
N PHE A 159 7.12 -5.38 11.53
CA PHE A 159 6.82 -3.96 11.68
C PHE A 159 5.73 -3.74 12.73
N PHE A 160 4.64 -4.51 12.67
CA PHE A 160 3.55 -4.41 13.65
C PHE A 160 4.04 -4.75 15.06
N ALA A 161 4.76 -5.86 15.22
CA ALA A 161 5.31 -6.28 16.51
C ALA A 161 6.34 -5.29 17.08
N ARG A 162 7.12 -4.63 16.22
CA ARG A 162 8.11 -3.62 16.61
C ARG A 162 7.46 -2.29 16.99
N ARG A 163 6.47 -1.85 16.20
CA ARG A 163 5.82 -0.54 16.37
C ARG A 163 4.79 -0.52 17.48
N HIS A 164 4.11 -1.65 17.70
CA HIS A 164 3.02 -1.80 18.68
C HIS A 164 3.20 -3.08 19.53
N PRO A 165 4.34 -3.22 20.25
CA PRO A 165 4.72 -4.49 20.90
C PRO A 165 3.72 -4.99 21.94
N SER A 166 3.16 -4.08 22.76
CA SER A 166 2.14 -4.43 23.76
C SER A 166 0.86 -4.95 23.12
N VAL A 167 0.41 -4.30 22.04
CA VAL A 167 -0.80 -4.69 21.30
C VAL A 167 -0.59 -6.01 20.57
N ALA A 168 0.53 -6.16 19.86
CA ALA A 168 0.85 -7.38 19.12
C ALA A 168 0.88 -8.61 20.04
N ARG A 169 1.55 -8.51 21.19
CA ARG A 169 1.59 -9.61 22.17
C ARG A 169 0.23 -9.88 22.80
N LYS A 170 -0.53 -8.84 23.14
CA LYS A 170 -1.90 -9.00 23.67
C LYS A 170 -2.77 -9.76 22.68
N LEU A 171 -2.80 -9.32 21.42
CA LEU A 171 -3.59 -9.97 20.37
C LEU A 171 -3.13 -11.41 20.16
N MET A 172 -1.83 -11.69 20.10
CA MET A 172 -1.31 -13.06 19.97
C MET A 172 -1.78 -13.97 21.11
N VAL A 173 -1.74 -13.49 22.36
CA VAL A 173 -2.20 -14.27 23.53
C VAL A 173 -3.71 -14.48 23.52
N GLU A 174 -4.49 -13.47 23.10
CA GLU A 174 -5.96 -13.55 23.03
C GLU A 174 -6.42 -14.45 21.87
N ALA A 175 -5.69 -14.46 20.76
CA ALA A 175 -6.02 -15.19 19.54
C ALA A 175 -6.24 -16.70 19.78
N GLY A 176 -5.42 -17.30 20.66
CA GLY A 176 -5.52 -18.73 21.03
C GLY A 176 -6.39 -19.03 22.27
N LYS A 177 -6.89 -18.01 22.97
CA LYS A 177 -7.61 -18.19 24.26
C LYS A 177 -9.10 -17.91 24.19
N HIS A 178 -9.58 -17.27 23.12
CA HIS A 178 -10.97 -16.88 23.05
C HIS A 178 -11.88 -18.11 22.81
N PRO A 179 -12.90 -18.36 23.66
CA PRO A 179 -13.69 -19.60 23.61
C PRO A 179 -14.55 -19.78 22.34
N LYS A 180 -14.92 -18.67 21.68
CA LYS A 180 -15.76 -18.66 20.47
C LYS A 180 -15.08 -18.13 19.20
N TYR A 181 -14.34 -17.04 19.31
CA TYR A 181 -13.67 -16.34 18.20
C TYR A 181 -12.15 -16.46 18.32
N TRP A 182 -11.63 -17.67 18.12
CA TRP A 182 -10.19 -17.89 18.03
C TRP A 182 -9.71 -17.60 16.61
N TYR A 183 -8.45 -17.17 16.48
CA TYR A 183 -7.82 -16.95 15.18
C TYR A 183 -6.32 -17.22 15.26
N PHE A 184 -5.70 -17.44 14.11
CA PHE A 184 -4.26 -17.62 14.00
C PHE A 184 -3.60 -16.24 13.83
N PHE A 185 -2.88 -15.75 14.84
CA PHE A 185 -2.32 -14.39 14.83
C PHE A 185 -1.48 -14.09 13.57
N ALA A 186 -0.45 -14.90 13.28
CA ALA A 186 0.41 -14.67 12.13
C ALA A 186 -0.35 -14.81 10.80
N VAL A 187 -1.11 -15.90 10.60
CA VAL A 187 -1.92 -16.10 9.39
C VAL A 187 -2.93 -14.99 9.16
N THR A 188 -3.56 -14.48 10.23
CA THR A 188 -4.49 -13.36 10.13
C THR A 188 -3.77 -12.08 9.70
N GLY A 189 -2.59 -11.80 10.26
CA GLY A 189 -1.75 -10.67 9.84
C GLY A 189 -1.28 -10.77 8.39
N LEU A 190 -0.97 -11.99 7.93
CA LEU A 190 -0.67 -12.28 6.52
C LEU A 190 -1.90 -12.00 5.65
N ASN A 191 -3.07 -12.53 6.00
CA ASN A 191 -4.30 -12.27 5.24
C ASN A 191 -4.63 -10.78 5.14
N ILE A 192 -4.49 -10.02 6.24
CA ILE A 192 -4.68 -8.56 6.24
C ILE A 192 -3.69 -7.89 5.27
N THR A 193 -2.42 -8.31 5.27
CA THR A 193 -1.42 -7.82 4.30
C THR A 193 -1.84 -8.14 2.86
N GLY A 194 -2.35 -9.35 2.62
CA GLY A 194 -2.86 -9.75 1.30
C GLY A 194 -4.02 -8.90 0.83
N TRP A 195 -5.03 -8.68 1.68
CA TRP A 195 -6.18 -7.83 1.35
C TRP A 195 -5.78 -6.38 1.10
N MET A 196 -4.85 -5.83 1.90
CA MET A 196 -4.35 -4.47 1.68
C MET A 196 -3.64 -4.34 0.33
N ARG A 197 -2.88 -5.36 -0.09
CA ARG A 197 -2.26 -5.38 -1.42
C ARG A 197 -3.31 -5.45 -2.54
N GLU A 198 -4.30 -6.33 -2.42
CA GLU A 198 -5.36 -6.46 -3.43
C GLU A 198 -6.18 -5.17 -3.60
N TRP A 199 -6.22 -4.35 -2.57
CA TRP A 199 -6.93 -3.08 -2.57
C TRP A 199 -6.13 -1.90 -3.16
N LEU A 200 -4.81 -2.05 -3.38
CA LEU A 200 -3.89 -1.00 -3.85
C LEU A 200 -3.48 -1.16 -5.32
#